data_AF-A0A536AH08-F1
#
_entry.id   AF-A0A536AH08-F1
#
_cell.length_a   1.000
_cell.length_b   1.000
_cell.length_c   1.000
_cell.angle_alpha   90.00
_cell.angle_beta   90.00
_cell.angle_gamma   90.00
#
_symmetry.space_group_name_H-M   'P 1'
#
loop_
_entity.id
_entity.type
_entity.pdbx_description
1 polymer ?
#
loop_
_entity_poly.entity_id
_entity_poly.type
_entity_poly.pdbx_seq_one_letter_code
_entity_poly.pdbx_strand_id
1 'polypeptide(L)'
;MVPRRADRARRGRRRRRRPACRGASQSGPRALRRIPIAQLRQLPSAHGCGPARRARGRAHRTGRRAVRIGVAGLGLIGGSLALALRGTHEVTGYDTDERARAAAKADGIRIVTRLDELLPADAVLVATPIPAIVPALERLAPHSDGAVLIDTGSLKRAVADYAARAPAATRIVGGHPMAGTTSAGFSAADPSLFRGRAFLLVPTARSDDAAMTVAGAIAGEIGAVVTVCSADVHDRAMARLVAGPLAAA
;
A
#
# COMPACT_ATOMS: atom_id res chain seq x y z
N MET A 1 39.32 21.60 68.86
CA MET A 1 39.07 23.06 68.92
C MET A 1 38.49 23.50 67.58
N VAL A 2 37.17 23.72 67.54
CA VAL A 2 36.44 24.31 66.40
C VAL A 2 36.33 25.81 66.66
N PRO A 3 36.42 26.67 65.63
CA PRO A 3 35.30 27.55 65.31
C PRO A 3 35.13 27.69 63.78
N ARG A 4 34.10 28.31 63.21
CA ARG A 4 32.66 28.48 63.48
C ARG A 4 32.16 29.16 62.19
N ARG A 5 30.91 28.88 61.83
CA ARG A 5 30.20 29.48 60.69
C ARG A 5 30.10 31.01 60.81
N ALA A 6 29.98 31.67 59.66
CA ALA A 6 29.23 32.90 59.47
C ALA A 6 28.69 32.93 58.03
N ASP A 7 27.79 33.83 57.66
CA ASP A 7 26.37 33.83 57.94
C ASP A 7 25.69 34.29 56.62
N ARG A 8 24.38 34.13 56.57
CA ARG A 8 23.42 34.40 55.47
C ARG A 8 23.57 35.75 54.75
N ALA A 9 23.21 35.76 53.47
CA ALA A 9 22.37 36.83 52.90
C ALA A 9 21.44 36.31 51.79
N ARG A 10 20.14 36.58 51.98
CA ARG A 10 19.02 36.34 51.05
C ARG A 10 18.90 37.49 50.03
N ARG A 11 18.05 37.24 49.01
CA ARG A 11 17.40 38.16 48.02
C ARG A 11 18.07 38.06 46.64
N GLY A 12 17.39 37.92 45.51
CA GLY A 12 15.96 37.89 45.20
C GLY A 12 15.76 37.54 43.72
N ARG A 13 14.61 36.92 43.45
CA ARG A 13 13.91 36.69 42.18
C ARG A 13 14.51 37.30 40.89
N ARG A 14 14.64 36.47 39.86
CA ARG A 14 13.87 36.59 38.59
C ARG A 14 14.00 35.29 37.77
N ARG A 15 12.91 34.50 37.79
CA ARG A 15 12.70 33.36 36.89
C ARG A 15 12.66 33.86 35.45
N ARG A 16 13.71 33.61 34.66
CA ARG A 16 13.61 33.71 33.19
C ARG A 16 12.96 32.42 32.69
N ARG A 17 11.68 32.53 32.33
CA ARG A 17 10.92 31.48 31.64
C ARG A 17 11.62 31.18 30.31
N ARG A 18 12.18 29.99 30.16
CA ARG A 18 12.52 29.43 28.84
C ARG A 18 11.20 29.19 28.10
N PRO A 19 11.06 29.61 26.83
CA PRO A 19 9.88 29.26 26.06
C PRO A 19 9.92 27.76 25.83
N ALA A 20 8.91 27.06 26.35
CA ALA A 20 8.68 25.66 26.02
C ALA A 20 8.46 25.57 24.51
N CYS A 21 9.34 24.83 23.83
CA CYS A 21 9.10 24.36 22.47
C CYS A 21 7.74 23.65 22.50
N ARG A 22 6.73 24.27 21.91
CA ARG A 22 5.42 23.66 21.72
C ARG A 22 5.65 22.42 20.86
N GLY A 23 5.41 21.27 21.46
CA GLY A 23 5.52 19.97 20.81
C GLY A 23 4.71 19.98 19.51
N ALA A 24 5.31 19.37 18.49
CA ALA A 24 4.65 19.04 17.25
C ALA A 24 3.26 18.45 17.55
N SER A 25 2.23 19.08 16.99
CA SER A 25 0.87 18.57 17.04
C SER A 25 0.88 17.15 16.51
N GLN A 26 0.43 16.20 17.34
CA GLN A 26 0.09 14.85 16.93
C GLN A 26 -1.09 14.95 15.95
N SER A 27 -0.81 15.17 14.68
CA SER A 27 -1.78 14.97 13.62
C SER A 27 -1.93 13.47 13.44
N GLY A 28 -2.93 12.89 14.12
CA GLY A 28 -3.39 11.55 13.81
C GLY A 28 -3.69 11.42 12.31
N PRO A 29 -3.60 10.21 11.74
CA PRO A 29 -3.79 10.00 10.32
C PRO A 29 -5.18 10.51 9.92
N ARG A 30 -5.20 11.54 9.05
CA ARG A 30 -6.44 12.03 8.45
C ARG A 30 -7.09 10.84 7.76
N ALA A 31 -8.37 10.61 8.05
CA ALA A 31 -9.17 9.64 7.33
C ALA A 31 -8.98 9.89 5.83
N LEU A 32 -8.41 8.90 5.13
CA LEU A 32 -8.25 8.96 3.68
C LEU A 32 -9.63 9.29 3.09
N ARG A 33 -9.74 10.43 2.43
CA ARG A 33 -10.97 10.76 1.70
C ARG A 33 -11.14 9.66 0.66
N ARG A 34 -12.25 8.92 0.75
CA ARG A 34 -12.58 7.84 -0.18
C ARG A 34 -12.74 8.44 -1.59
N ILE A 35 -11.73 8.30 -2.45
CA ILE A 35 -11.90 8.56 -3.88
C ILE A 35 -12.35 7.23 -4.52
N PRO A 36 -13.45 7.19 -5.28
CA PRO A 36 -13.85 6.00 -6.04
C PRO A 36 -12.75 5.56 -7.01
N ILE A 37 -12.49 4.25 -7.16
CA ILE A 37 -11.50 3.71 -8.11
C ILE A 37 -11.68 4.28 -9.53
N ALA A 38 -12.92 4.55 -9.93
CA ALA A 38 -13.28 5.13 -11.22
C ALA A 38 -12.60 6.47 -11.54
N GLN A 39 -12.10 7.19 -10.54
CA GLN A 39 -11.42 8.48 -10.71
C GLN A 39 -9.90 8.33 -10.78
N LEU A 40 -9.35 7.11 -10.75
CA LEU A 40 -7.91 6.85 -10.84
C LEU A 40 -7.26 7.52 -12.06
N ARG A 41 -7.90 7.44 -13.23
CA ARG A 41 -7.45 8.09 -14.47
C ARG A 41 -7.56 9.62 -14.46
N GLN A 42 -8.22 10.19 -13.47
CA GLN A 42 -8.37 11.63 -13.28
C GLN A 42 -7.37 12.17 -12.26
N LEU A 43 -6.67 11.30 -11.52
CA LEU A 43 -5.60 11.72 -10.63
C LEU A 43 -4.44 12.22 -11.50
N PRO A 44 -3.82 13.37 -11.14
CA PRO A 44 -2.73 13.91 -11.92
C PRO A 44 -1.59 12.88 -12.02
N SER A 45 -1.26 12.49 -13.25
CA SER A 45 0.03 11.90 -13.57
C SER A 45 1.11 12.93 -13.24
N ALA A 46 2.26 12.48 -12.75
CA ALA A 46 3.34 13.36 -12.27
C ALA A 46 4.07 14.13 -13.39
N HIS A 47 3.39 14.47 -14.50
CA HIS A 47 3.92 15.23 -15.62
C HIS A 47 3.07 16.48 -15.86
N GLY A 48 3.68 17.64 -15.62
CA GLY A 48 3.31 18.90 -16.28
C GLY A 48 2.27 19.76 -15.55
N CYS A 49 2.75 20.87 -15.01
CA CYS A 49 1.96 22.05 -14.71
C CYS A 49 1.37 22.62 -16.02
N GLY A 50 0.04 22.79 -16.09
CA GLY A 50 -0.66 23.40 -17.23
C GLY A 50 -1.99 24.03 -16.77
N PRO A 51 -2.46 25.13 -17.39
CA PRO A 51 -3.37 26.07 -16.75
C PRO A 51 -4.80 25.52 -16.64
N ALA A 52 -5.43 25.80 -15.50
CA ALA A 52 -6.80 25.43 -15.20
C ALA A 52 -7.79 26.14 -16.14
N ARG A 53 -8.41 25.40 -17.07
CA ARG A 53 -9.64 25.83 -17.74
C ARG A 53 -10.85 25.39 -16.94
N ARG A 54 -11.61 26.38 -16.45
CA ARG A 54 -12.95 26.18 -15.86
C ARG A 54 -13.91 25.68 -16.95
N ALA A 55 -14.49 24.49 -16.76
CA ALA A 55 -15.66 24.04 -17.51
C ALA A 55 -16.84 23.88 -16.55
N ARG A 56 -17.93 24.56 -16.87
CA ARG A 56 -19.19 24.58 -16.12
C ARG A 56 -19.99 23.30 -16.37
N GLY A 57 -20.69 22.86 -15.32
CA GLY A 57 -21.95 22.12 -15.30
C GLY A 57 -22.28 21.11 -16.41
N ARG A 58 -22.14 19.82 -16.09
CA ARG A 58 -23.04 18.76 -16.57
C ARG A 58 -23.30 17.79 -15.41
N ALA A 59 -24.58 17.51 -15.16
CA ALA A 59 -25.02 16.52 -14.18
C ALA A 59 -24.30 15.18 -14.43
N HIS A 60 -23.47 14.78 -13.47
CA HIS A 60 -22.59 13.64 -13.60
C HIS A 60 -23.38 12.36 -13.30
N ARG A 61 -23.80 11.63 -14.34
CA ARG A 61 -24.14 10.22 -14.19
C ARG A 61 -22.87 9.52 -13.71
N THR A 62 -22.82 9.12 -12.44
CA THR A 62 -21.68 8.44 -11.80
C THR A 62 -21.57 7.00 -12.30
N GLY A 63 -21.25 6.82 -13.58
CA GLY A 63 -20.79 5.52 -14.08
C GLY A 63 -19.34 5.31 -13.64
N ARG A 64 -19.07 4.26 -12.85
CA ARG A 64 -17.69 3.88 -12.53
C ARG A 64 -16.98 3.49 -13.83
N ARG A 65 -15.92 4.21 -14.20
CA ARG A 65 -15.10 3.87 -15.37
C ARG A 65 -14.15 2.74 -14.97
N ALA A 66 -14.11 1.67 -15.77
CA ALA A 66 -13.16 0.58 -15.58
C ALA A 66 -11.72 1.10 -15.70
N VAL A 67 -10.82 0.57 -14.87
CA VAL A 67 -9.38 0.88 -14.87
C VAL A 67 -8.58 -0.39 -15.22
N ARG A 68 -7.32 -0.21 -15.60
CA ARG A 68 -6.40 -1.31 -15.92
C ARG A 68 -5.64 -1.73 -14.68
N ILE A 69 -5.77 -2.99 -14.28
CA ILE A 69 -5.09 -3.56 -13.12
C ILE A 69 -4.23 -4.73 -13.56
N GLY A 70 -2.93 -4.62 -13.32
CA GLY A 70 -2.00 -5.73 -13.43
C GLY A 70 -1.94 -6.55 -12.14
N VAL A 71 -1.78 -7.86 -12.23
CA VAL A 71 -1.53 -8.74 -11.07
C VAL A 71 -0.32 -9.61 -11.36
N ALA A 72 0.75 -9.43 -10.58
CA ALA A 72 1.97 -10.24 -10.64
C ALA A 72 1.94 -11.30 -9.54
N GLY A 73 1.95 -12.57 -9.93
CA GLY A 73 1.68 -13.71 -9.07
C GLY A 73 0.18 -14.03 -9.08
N LEU A 74 -0.17 -15.25 -9.50
CA LEU A 74 -1.53 -15.79 -9.62
C LEU A 74 -1.71 -17.01 -8.70
N GLY A 75 -1.07 -16.99 -7.53
CA GLY A 75 -1.35 -17.94 -6.45
C GLY A 75 -2.68 -17.63 -5.74
N LEU A 76 -2.83 -18.07 -4.50
CA LEU A 76 -4.03 -17.81 -3.69
C LEU A 76 -4.38 -16.31 -3.63
N ILE A 77 -3.45 -15.47 -3.18
CA ILE A 77 -3.71 -14.04 -2.97
C ILE A 77 -3.93 -13.31 -4.29
N GLY A 78 -2.98 -13.44 -5.23
CA GLY A 78 -3.06 -12.74 -6.50
C GLY A 78 -4.20 -13.22 -7.39
N GLY A 79 -4.45 -14.54 -7.44
CA GLY A 79 -5.61 -15.11 -8.13
C GLY A 79 -6.92 -14.59 -7.55
N SER A 80 -7.05 -14.57 -6.22
CA SER A 80 -8.25 -14.04 -5.55
C SER A 80 -8.48 -12.56 -5.86
N LEU A 81 -7.41 -11.75 -5.90
CA LEU A 81 -7.48 -10.35 -6.31
C LEU A 81 -7.93 -10.19 -7.76
N ALA A 82 -7.35 -10.98 -8.66
CA ALA A 82 -7.70 -10.96 -10.08
C ALA A 82 -9.17 -11.33 -10.29
N LEU A 83 -9.64 -12.40 -9.65
CA LEU A 83 -11.03 -12.86 -9.70
C LEU A 83 -12.00 -11.83 -9.12
N ALA A 84 -11.65 -11.19 -8.00
CA ALA A 84 -12.50 -10.19 -7.36
C ALA A 84 -12.67 -8.91 -8.21
N LEU A 85 -11.65 -8.56 -9.01
CA LEU A 85 -11.61 -7.29 -9.75
C LEU A 85 -12.01 -7.43 -11.23
N ARG A 86 -11.94 -8.63 -11.83
CA ARG A 86 -12.22 -8.86 -13.26
C ARG A 86 -13.65 -8.47 -13.69
N GLY A 87 -14.60 -8.46 -12.75
CA GLY A 87 -15.99 -8.11 -13.02
C GLY A 87 -16.25 -6.62 -13.19
N THR A 88 -15.33 -5.77 -12.73
CA THR A 88 -15.47 -4.30 -12.72
C THR A 88 -14.32 -3.58 -13.44
N HIS A 89 -13.21 -4.26 -13.70
CA HIS A 89 -11.97 -3.69 -14.21
C HIS A 89 -11.33 -4.55 -15.31
N GLU A 90 -10.44 -3.94 -16.08
CA GLU A 90 -9.59 -4.65 -17.05
C GLU A 90 -8.41 -5.28 -16.30
N VAL A 91 -8.48 -6.57 -16.03
CA VAL A 91 -7.44 -7.28 -15.26
C VAL A 91 -6.52 -8.07 -16.19
N THR A 92 -5.21 -7.81 -16.07
CA THR A 92 -4.16 -8.61 -16.71
C THR A 92 -3.32 -9.31 -15.65
N GLY A 93 -3.10 -10.61 -15.79
CA GLY A 93 -2.34 -11.45 -14.87
C GLY A 93 -1.02 -11.94 -15.45
N TYR A 94 -0.03 -12.10 -14.58
CA TYR A 94 1.26 -12.73 -14.85
C TYR A 94 1.60 -13.69 -13.71
N ASP A 95 2.12 -14.87 -14.04
CA ASP A 95 2.78 -15.77 -13.09
C ASP A 95 3.94 -16.47 -13.80
N THR A 96 4.96 -16.90 -13.06
CA THR A 96 6.04 -17.73 -13.57
C THR A 96 5.56 -19.14 -13.93
N ASP A 97 4.60 -19.68 -13.19
CA ASP A 97 3.99 -20.99 -13.43
C ASP A 97 2.98 -20.92 -14.57
N GLU A 98 3.23 -21.70 -15.63
CA GLU A 98 2.34 -21.82 -16.78
C GLU A 98 0.98 -22.43 -16.41
N ARG A 99 0.93 -23.32 -15.41
CA ARG A 99 -0.32 -23.93 -14.95
C ARG A 99 -1.22 -22.89 -14.30
N ALA A 100 -0.65 -22.01 -13.47
CA ALA A 100 -1.39 -20.89 -12.87
C ALA A 100 -1.91 -19.93 -13.95
N ARG A 101 -1.08 -19.59 -14.95
CA ARG A 101 -1.48 -18.79 -16.11
C ARG A 101 -2.64 -19.43 -16.89
N ALA A 102 -2.55 -20.73 -17.20
CA ALA A 102 -3.58 -21.45 -17.94
C ALA A 102 -4.91 -21.51 -17.17
N ALA A 103 -4.87 -21.80 -15.87
CA ALA A 103 -6.05 -21.81 -15.01
C ALA A 103 -6.72 -20.43 -14.93
N ALA A 104 -5.93 -19.37 -14.72
CA ALA A 104 -6.44 -18.00 -14.69
C ALA A 104 -7.06 -17.57 -16.03
N LYS A 105 -6.46 -17.98 -17.15
CA LYS A 105 -7.01 -17.74 -18.49
C LYS A 105 -8.34 -18.46 -18.71
N ALA A 106 -8.48 -19.71 -18.24
CA ALA A 106 -9.74 -20.45 -18.31
C ALA A 106 -10.85 -19.74 -17.51
N ASP A 107 -10.46 -19.06 -16.44
CA ASP A 107 -11.29 -18.15 -15.65
C ASP A 107 -11.38 -16.73 -16.25
N GLY A 108 -11.10 -16.52 -17.54
CA GLY A 108 -11.35 -15.24 -18.20
C GLY A 108 -10.45 -14.08 -17.74
N ILE A 109 -9.34 -14.35 -17.05
CA ILE A 109 -8.30 -13.35 -16.81
C ILE A 109 -7.43 -13.24 -18.06
N ARG A 110 -7.15 -12.01 -18.52
CA ARG A 110 -6.16 -11.79 -19.59
C ARG A 110 -4.78 -12.12 -19.04
N ILE A 111 -3.97 -12.88 -19.77
CA ILE A 111 -2.65 -13.31 -19.30
C ILE A 111 -1.53 -12.79 -20.21
N VAL A 112 -0.42 -12.41 -19.60
CA VAL A 112 0.84 -12.06 -20.25
C VAL A 112 1.96 -13.04 -19.85
N THR A 113 3.03 -13.11 -20.63
CA THR A 113 4.13 -14.07 -20.42
C THR A 113 5.38 -13.42 -19.85
N ARG A 114 5.47 -12.09 -19.87
CA ARG A 114 6.55 -11.33 -19.23
C ARG A 114 5.97 -10.35 -18.22
N LEU A 115 6.69 -10.14 -17.12
CA LEU A 115 6.22 -9.31 -16.00
C LEU A 115 5.96 -7.85 -16.42
N ASP A 116 6.82 -7.30 -17.28
CA ASP A 116 6.73 -5.93 -17.78
C ASP A 116 5.51 -5.68 -18.67
N GLU A 117 4.93 -6.73 -19.26
CA GLU A 117 3.70 -6.65 -20.07
C GLU A 117 2.44 -6.39 -19.23
N LEU A 118 2.55 -6.40 -17.90
CA LEU A 118 1.50 -5.88 -17.02
C LEU A 118 1.32 -4.35 -17.17
N LEU A 119 2.31 -3.66 -17.75
CA LEU A 119 2.28 -2.24 -18.04
C LEU A 119 2.00 -2.00 -19.54
N PRO A 120 1.30 -0.92 -19.91
CA PRO A 120 0.80 0.16 -19.06
C PRO A 120 -0.47 -0.24 -18.29
N ALA A 121 -0.51 0.10 -16.99
CA ALA A 121 -1.65 -0.10 -16.11
C ALA A 121 -1.92 1.15 -15.26
N ASP A 122 -3.09 1.20 -14.63
CA ASP A 122 -3.40 2.24 -13.65
C ASP A 122 -2.90 1.82 -12.25
N ALA A 123 -2.90 0.51 -11.95
CA ALA A 123 -2.26 -0.08 -10.77
C ALA A 123 -1.72 -1.48 -11.07
N VAL A 124 -0.68 -1.92 -10.35
CA VAL A 124 -0.15 -3.29 -10.39
C VAL A 124 -0.07 -3.85 -8.99
N LEU A 125 -0.75 -4.98 -8.76
CA LEU A 125 -0.74 -5.73 -7.50
C LEU A 125 0.39 -6.77 -7.57
N VAL A 126 1.41 -6.62 -6.74
CA VAL A 126 2.56 -7.54 -6.65
C VAL A 126 2.30 -8.56 -5.55
N ALA A 127 1.71 -9.68 -5.95
CA ALA A 127 1.33 -10.82 -5.10
C ALA A 127 2.22 -12.05 -5.32
N THR A 128 3.53 -11.81 -5.49
CA THR A 128 4.55 -12.85 -5.55
C THR A 128 4.98 -13.30 -4.14
N PRO A 129 5.66 -14.45 -4.01
CA PRO A 129 6.29 -14.82 -2.74
C PRO A 129 7.25 -13.73 -2.25
N ILE A 130 7.38 -13.56 -0.92
CA ILE A 130 8.14 -12.46 -0.29
C ILE A 130 9.53 -12.22 -0.92
N PRO A 131 10.37 -13.26 -1.17
CA PRO A 131 11.69 -13.05 -1.77
C PRO A 131 11.66 -12.46 -3.19
N ALA A 132 10.54 -12.63 -3.91
CA ALA A 132 10.35 -12.19 -5.28
C ALA A 132 9.63 -10.82 -5.38
N ILE A 133 9.17 -10.22 -4.28
CA ILE A 133 8.46 -8.93 -4.31
C ILE A 133 9.39 -7.80 -4.76
N VAL A 134 10.54 -7.63 -4.09
CA VAL A 134 11.49 -6.55 -4.43
C VAL A 134 12.04 -6.71 -5.85
N PRO A 135 12.48 -7.90 -6.30
CA PRO A 135 12.87 -8.11 -7.69
C PRO A 135 11.77 -7.78 -8.71
N ALA A 136 10.50 -8.08 -8.39
CA ALA A 136 9.38 -7.71 -9.26
C ALA A 136 9.18 -6.18 -9.33
N LEU A 137 9.24 -5.51 -8.18
CA LEU A 137 9.17 -4.05 -8.11
C LEU A 137 10.34 -3.38 -8.86
N GLU A 138 11.56 -3.92 -8.76
CA GLU A 138 12.74 -3.45 -9.50
C GLU A 138 12.56 -3.51 -11.01
N ARG A 139 11.87 -4.53 -11.52
CA ARG A 139 11.57 -4.68 -12.96
C ARG A 139 10.43 -3.77 -13.41
N LEU A 140 9.44 -3.52 -12.55
CA LEU A 140 8.24 -2.74 -12.90
C LEU A 140 8.43 -1.23 -12.73
N ALA A 141 9.11 -0.79 -11.67
CA ALA A 141 9.21 0.62 -11.29
C ALA A 141 9.75 1.55 -12.39
N PRO A 142 10.79 1.18 -13.17
CA PRO A 142 11.32 2.05 -14.23
C PRO A 142 10.34 2.31 -15.38
N HIS A 143 9.37 1.43 -15.58
CA HIS A 143 8.40 1.48 -16.68
C HIS A 143 6.98 1.79 -16.20
N SER A 144 6.82 2.10 -14.91
CA SER A 144 5.50 2.22 -14.28
C SER A 144 4.69 3.42 -14.77
N ASP A 145 5.33 4.48 -15.28
CA ASP A 145 4.70 5.67 -15.89
C ASP A 145 3.49 6.22 -15.10
N GLY A 146 3.60 6.23 -13.78
CA GLY A 146 2.57 6.75 -12.86
C GLY A 146 1.58 5.71 -12.33
N ALA A 147 1.68 4.45 -12.75
CA ALA A 147 0.97 3.32 -12.17
C ALA A 147 1.32 3.15 -10.69
N VAL A 148 0.32 2.79 -9.88
CA VAL A 148 0.53 2.50 -8.45
C VAL A 148 0.92 1.04 -8.28
N LEU A 149 2.15 0.79 -7.82
CA LEU A 149 2.63 -0.55 -7.48
C LEU A 149 2.27 -0.85 -6.01
N ILE A 150 1.50 -1.92 -5.79
CA ILE A 150 1.02 -2.30 -4.45
C ILE A 150 1.46 -3.73 -4.17
N ASP A 151 2.35 -3.94 -3.21
CA ASP A 151 2.75 -5.29 -2.80
C ASP A 151 1.70 -5.93 -1.87
N THR A 152 1.76 -7.25 -1.68
CA THR A 152 0.86 -7.97 -0.75
C THR A 152 1.57 -8.83 0.29
N GLY A 153 2.90 -8.70 0.42
CA GLY A 153 3.72 -9.52 1.30
C GLY A 153 3.44 -9.32 2.79
N SER A 154 3.88 -10.24 3.63
CA SER A 154 3.71 -10.13 5.09
C SER A 154 4.85 -9.41 5.82
N LEU A 155 5.84 -8.88 5.08
CA LEU A 155 6.96 -8.10 5.61
C LEU A 155 7.13 -6.81 4.80
N LYS A 156 7.24 -5.66 5.48
CA LYS A 156 7.16 -4.34 4.83
C LYS A 156 8.46 -3.57 4.82
N ARG A 157 9.43 -3.91 5.67
CA ARG A 157 10.76 -3.26 5.66
C ARG A 157 11.45 -3.30 4.30
N ALA A 158 11.59 -4.48 3.69
CA ALA A 158 12.26 -4.62 2.40
C ALA A 158 11.61 -3.80 1.27
N VAL A 159 10.28 -3.68 1.28
CA VAL A 159 9.53 -2.87 0.32
C VAL A 159 9.73 -1.38 0.58
N ALA A 160 9.70 -0.96 1.86
CA ALA A 160 9.95 0.43 2.24
C ALA A 160 11.39 0.86 1.89
N ASP A 161 12.38 0.01 2.14
CA ASP A 161 13.78 0.24 1.81
C ASP A 161 13.98 0.34 0.29
N TYR A 162 13.27 -0.49 -0.49
CA TYR A 162 13.27 -0.38 -1.95
C TYR A 162 12.64 0.93 -2.42
N ALA A 163 11.47 1.28 -1.90
CA ALA A 163 10.79 2.51 -2.27
C ALA A 163 11.66 3.76 -2.00
N ALA A 164 12.47 3.78 -0.93
CA ALA A 164 13.37 4.89 -0.64
C ALA A 164 14.39 5.15 -1.77
N ARG A 165 14.86 4.10 -2.45
CA ARG A 165 15.86 4.16 -3.53
C ARG A 165 15.28 3.99 -4.95
N ALA A 166 13.97 3.73 -5.08
CA ALA A 166 13.30 3.61 -6.36
C ALA A 166 13.28 4.96 -7.12
N PRO A 167 13.11 4.96 -8.46
CA PRO A 167 13.00 6.19 -9.24
C PRO A 167 11.96 7.17 -8.66
N ALA A 168 12.22 8.47 -8.76
CA ALA A 168 11.41 9.49 -8.09
C ALA A 168 9.95 9.55 -8.60
N ALA A 169 9.72 9.19 -9.87
CA ALA A 169 8.39 9.19 -10.49
C ALA A 169 7.55 7.95 -10.16
N THR A 170 8.14 6.91 -9.54
CA THR A 170 7.42 5.68 -9.20
C THR A 170 6.49 5.91 -8.01
N ARG A 171 5.32 5.26 -8.03
CA ARG A 171 4.40 5.19 -6.89
C ARG A 171 4.37 3.78 -6.32
N ILE A 172 4.79 3.61 -5.08
CA ILE A 172 4.86 2.31 -4.39
C ILE A 172 4.11 2.41 -3.07
N VAL A 173 3.18 1.51 -2.82
CA VAL A 173 2.43 1.39 -1.57
C VAL A 173 2.63 -0.01 -1.01
N GLY A 174 2.97 -0.09 0.27
CA GLY A 174 3.01 -1.37 0.95
C GLY A 174 1.60 -1.89 1.20
N GLY A 175 1.31 -3.14 0.88
CA GLY A 175 0.01 -3.75 1.14
C GLY A 175 0.15 -5.12 1.81
N HIS A 176 -0.78 -5.48 2.68
CA HIS A 176 -0.84 -6.81 3.27
C HIS A 176 -2.29 -7.19 3.57
N PRO A 177 -2.92 -7.99 2.70
CA PRO A 177 -4.19 -8.63 3.04
C PRO A 177 -3.96 -9.66 4.14
N MET A 178 -4.60 -9.49 5.30
CA MET A 178 -4.60 -10.47 6.38
C MET A 178 -5.56 -11.61 6.05
N ALA A 179 -5.24 -12.33 4.98
CA ALA A 179 -5.96 -13.45 4.44
C ALA A 179 -4.98 -14.54 4.03
N GLY A 180 -5.42 -15.79 4.06
CA GLY A 180 -4.59 -16.94 3.74
C GLY A 180 -5.27 -18.23 4.18
N THR A 181 -4.99 -19.29 3.45
CA THR A 181 -5.46 -20.65 3.74
C THR A 181 -4.26 -21.58 3.70
N THR A 182 -4.44 -22.83 4.13
CA THR A 182 -3.42 -23.88 3.94
C THR A 182 -3.27 -24.30 2.47
N SER A 183 -4.27 -24.01 1.64
CA SER A 183 -4.25 -24.23 0.19
C SER A 183 -3.42 -23.18 -0.55
N ALA A 184 -2.87 -23.57 -1.71
CA ALA A 184 -2.00 -22.74 -2.55
C ALA A 184 -2.36 -22.84 -4.04
N GLY A 185 -1.80 -21.93 -4.84
CA GLY A 185 -2.02 -21.86 -6.28
C GLY A 185 -3.32 -21.18 -6.70
N PHE A 186 -3.51 -21.00 -8.02
CA PHE A 186 -4.68 -20.34 -8.58
C PHE A 186 -5.98 -21.12 -8.32
N SER A 187 -5.94 -22.45 -8.30
CA SER A 187 -7.12 -23.28 -8.04
C SER A 187 -7.72 -23.07 -6.64
N ALA A 188 -6.93 -22.53 -5.70
CA ALA A 188 -7.40 -22.16 -4.36
C ALA A 188 -7.92 -20.71 -4.29
N ALA A 189 -7.86 -19.95 -5.39
CA ALA A 189 -8.28 -18.56 -5.42
C ALA A 189 -9.80 -18.42 -5.20
N ASP A 190 -10.19 -17.45 -4.40
CA ASP A 190 -11.58 -17.15 -4.05
C ASP A 190 -11.82 -15.63 -4.16
N PRO A 191 -12.73 -15.16 -5.04
CA PRO A 191 -13.04 -13.73 -5.18
C PRO A 191 -13.61 -13.08 -3.90
N SER A 192 -14.06 -13.89 -2.94
CA SER A 192 -14.56 -13.43 -1.64
C SER A 192 -13.52 -13.46 -0.52
N LEU A 193 -12.28 -13.89 -0.81
CA LEU A 193 -11.21 -14.11 0.18
C LEU A 193 -10.93 -12.90 1.07
N PHE A 194 -11.20 -11.69 0.62
CA PHE A 194 -10.85 -10.48 1.40
C PHE A 194 -12.02 -9.87 2.15
N ARG A 195 -13.24 -10.36 1.97
CA ARG A 195 -14.45 -9.77 2.56
C ARG A 195 -14.40 -9.76 4.08
N GLY A 196 -14.55 -8.58 4.67
CA GLY A 196 -14.51 -8.37 6.12
C GLY A 196 -13.15 -8.61 6.78
N ARG A 197 -12.11 -8.93 6.01
CA ARG A 197 -10.74 -9.15 6.51
C ARG A 197 -9.94 -7.87 6.44
N ALA A 198 -8.96 -7.70 7.33
CA ALA A 198 -8.10 -6.53 7.32
C ALA A 198 -7.20 -6.52 6.07
N PHE A 199 -7.07 -5.35 5.44
CA PHE A 199 -6.03 -5.08 4.45
C PHE A 199 -5.19 -3.92 4.98
N LEU A 200 -3.97 -4.24 5.39
CA LEU A 200 -3.03 -3.27 5.94
C LEU A 200 -2.38 -2.52 4.78
N LEU A 201 -2.47 -1.20 4.79
CA LEU A 201 -1.75 -0.32 3.88
C LEU A 201 -0.64 0.39 4.64
N VAL A 202 0.55 0.35 4.05
CA VAL A 202 1.77 0.87 4.64
C VAL A 202 2.36 1.92 3.70
N PRO A 203 2.25 3.22 4.04
CA PRO A 203 2.88 4.28 3.28
C PRO A 203 4.39 4.08 3.19
N THR A 204 4.96 4.36 2.02
CA THR A 204 6.40 4.34 1.75
C THR A 204 6.89 5.74 1.35
N ALA A 205 8.19 5.90 1.13
CA ALA A 205 8.78 7.13 0.58
C ALA A 205 8.32 7.44 -0.87
N ARG A 206 7.54 6.55 -1.50
CA ARG A 206 6.95 6.70 -2.83
C ARG A 206 5.41 6.58 -2.80
N SER A 207 4.78 6.77 -1.63
CA SER A 207 3.33 6.80 -1.50
C SER A 207 2.83 8.24 -1.40
N ASP A 208 2.40 8.83 -2.52
CA ASP A 208 1.65 10.09 -2.48
C ASP A 208 0.18 9.84 -2.07
N ASP A 209 -0.55 10.90 -1.71
CA ASP A 209 -1.96 10.80 -1.28
C ASP A 209 -2.83 10.13 -2.35
N ALA A 210 -2.52 10.37 -3.63
CA ALA A 210 -3.19 9.74 -4.75
C ALA A 210 -3.01 8.23 -4.68
N ALA A 211 -1.77 7.73 -4.63
CA ALA A 211 -1.41 6.32 -4.54
C ALA A 211 -2.05 5.62 -3.36
N MET A 212 -2.01 6.23 -2.16
CA MET A 212 -2.67 5.70 -0.98
C MET A 212 -4.18 5.56 -1.17
N THR A 213 -4.78 6.52 -1.88
CA THR A 213 -6.21 6.46 -2.17
C THR A 213 -6.55 5.37 -3.17
N VAL A 214 -5.72 5.17 -4.20
CA VAL A 214 -5.88 4.05 -5.15
C VAL A 214 -5.86 2.71 -4.41
N ALA A 215 -4.84 2.51 -3.58
CA ALA A 215 -4.67 1.28 -2.82
C ALA A 215 -5.84 1.04 -1.86
N GLY A 216 -6.28 2.09 -1.15
CA GLY A 216 -7.45 2.03 -0.27
C GLY A 216 -8.75 1.72 -1.02
N ALA A 217 -8.92 2.28 -2.21
CA ALA A 217 -10.11 2.04 -3.02
C ALA A 217 -10.13 0.60 -3.57
N ILE A 218 -9.01 0.06 -4.06
CA ILE A 218 -8.88 -1.36 -4.47
C ILE A 218 -9.19 -2.29 -3.30
N ALA A 219 -8.56 -2.07 -2.14
CA ALA A 219 -8.80 -2.89 -0.95
C ALA A 219 -10.25 -2.80 -0.45
N GLY A 220 -10.88 -1.62 -0.53
CA GLY A 220 -12.29 -1.46 -0.19
C GLY A 220 -13.24 -2.15 -1.18
N GLU A 221 -12.93 -2.16 -2.48
CA GLU A 221 -13.76 -2.78 -3.51
C GLU A 221 -13.83 -4.30 -3.41
N ILE A 222 -12.71 -4.95 -3.03
CA ILE A 222 -12.67 -6.39 -2.74
C ILE A 222 -13.33 -6.74 -1.39
N GLY A 223 -13.93 -5.76 -0.70
CA GLY A 223 -14.66 -5.93 0.55
C GLY A 223 -13.79 -5.99 1.81
N ALA A 224 -12.51 -5.61 1.72
CA ALA A 224 -11.61 -5.63 2.87
C ALA A 224 -11.79 -4.40 3.77
N VAL A 225 -11.39 -4.55 5.02
CA VAL A 225 -11.33 -3.47 6.02
C VAL A 225 -9.95 -2.82 5.93
N VAL A 226 -9.89 -1.66 5.29
CA VAL A 226 -8.65 -0.90 5.09
C VAL A 226 -8.14 -0.34 6.42
N THR A 227 -6.91 -0.66 6.76
CA THR A 227 -6.22 -0.16 7.97
C THR A 227 -4.85 0.37 7.57
N VAL A 228 -4.45 1.54 8.07
CA VAL A 228 -3.16 2.17 7.72
C VAL A 228 -2.23 2.12 8.91
N CYS A 229 -0.98 1.68 8.71
CA CYS A 229 0.07 1.67 9.73
C CYS A 229 1.46 1.90 9.12
N SER A 230 2.46 2.16 9.97
CA SER A 230 3.86 2.25 9.50
C SER A 230 4.49 0.85 9.35
N ALA A 231 5.53 0.73 8.53
CA ALA A 231 6.24 -0.53 8.31
C ALA A 231 6.76 -1.15 9.63
N ASP A 232 7.27 -0.31 10.54
CA ASP A 232 7.74 -0.77 11.85
C ASP A 232 6.61 -1.28 12.75
N VAL A 233 5.46 -0.62 12.76
CA VAL A 233 4.29 -1.09 13.52
C VAL A 233 3.80 -2.41 12.94
N HIS A 234 3.70 -2.50 11.62
CA HIS A 234 3.32 -3.69 10.88
C HIS A 234 4.22 -4.88 11.21
N ASP A 235 5.52 -4.77 10.96
CA ASP A 235 6.45 -5.90 11.09
C ASP A 235 6.58 -6.35 12.56
N ARG A 236 6.50 -5.43 13.53
CA ARG A 236 6.43 -5.79 14.96
C ARG A 236 5.14 -6.54 15.30
N ALA A 237 4.00 -6.15 14.73
CA ALA A 237 2.75 -6.87 14.94
C ALA A 237 2.82 -8.27 14.32
N MET A 238 3.35 -8.40 13.11
CA MET A 238 3.54 -9.69 12.45
C MET A 238 4.49 -10.60 13.21
N ALA A 239 5.61 -10.07 13.72
CA ALA A 239 6.54 -10.82 14.55
C ALA A 239 5.86 -11.40 15.79
N ARG A 240 4.98 -10.63 16.45
CA ARG A 240 4.22 -11.11 17.63
C ARG A 240 3.18 -12.18 17.28
N LEU A 241 2.55 -12.08 16.11
CA LEU A 241 1.55 -13.05 15.66
C LEU A 241 2.18 -14.40 15.28
N VAL A 242 3.36 -14.36 14.64
CA VAL A 242 4.10 -15.57 14.26
C VAL A 242 4.83 -16.17 15.48
N ALA A 243 5.35 -15.33 16.38
CA ALA A 243 6.01 -15.77 17.62
C ALA A 243 5.04 -16.11 18.77
N GLY A 244 3.85 -16.66 18.46
CA GLY A 244 2.94 -17.23 19.46
C GLY A 244 3.61 -18.27 20.37
N PRO A 245 2.96 -18.72 21.47
CA PRO A 245 3.53 -19.01 22.80
C PRO A 245 4.48 -20.22 22.88
N LEU A 246 5.56 -20.21 22.12
CA LEU A 246 6.69 -21.13 22.20
C LEU A 246 7.95 -20.46 22.78
N ALA A 247 7.87 -19.16 23.08
CA ALA A 247 8.96 -18.39 23.71
C ALA A 247 8.74 -18.12 25.22
N ALA A 248 7.75 -18.77 25.84
CA ALA A 248 7.41 -18.62 27.26
C ALA A 248 7.20 -19.96 27.98
N ALA A 249 7.85 -21.03 27.52
CA ALA A 249 7.92 -22.33 28.20
C ALA A 249 9.38 -22.67 28.54
#